data_AF-A0A958BZY9-F1
#
_entry.id   AF-A0A958BZY9-F1
#
_cell.length_a   1.000
_cell.length_b   1.000
_cell.length_c   1.000
_cell.angle_alpha   90.00
_cell.angle_beta   90.00
_cell.angle_gamma   90.00
#
_symmetry.space_group_name_H-M   'P 1'
#
loop_
_entity.id
_entity.type
_entity.pdbx_description
1 polymer ?
#
loop_
_entity_poly.entity_id
_entity_poly.type
_entity_poly.pdbx_seq_one_letter_code
_entity_poly.pdbx_strand_id
1 'polypeptide(L)'
;RWGVAAFGYYGLTDPATLPLFIVAFTIFGLVTMPLGNLWSRWREVKADAYALETTGNPAAFISAMTRLANQNLAEAEPPAWVEFLLHSHPSISKRVAMAESFRV
;
A
#
# COMPACT_ATOMS: atom_id res chain seq x y z
N ARG A 1 -31.78 5.35 -2.67
CA ARG A 1 -32.98 4.72 -3.27
C ARG A 1 -32.86 4.47 -4.77
N TRP A 2 -31.98 5.17 -5.50
CA TRP A 2 -31.75 4.95 -6.94
C TRP A 2 -31.48 3.47 -7.30
N GLY A 3 -30.55 2.79 -6.61
CA GLY A 3 -30.24 1.39 -6.92
C GLY A 3 -31.43 0.43 -6.79
N VAL A 4 -32.33 0.65 -5.81
CA VAL A 4 -33.55 -0.14 -5.63
C VAL A 4 -34.50 0.03 -6.83
N ALA A 5 -34.71 1.27 -7.27
CA ALA A 5 -35.57 1.57 -8.41
C ALA A 5 -34.97 1.15 -9.76
N ALA A 6 -33.65 1.32 -9.94
CA ALA A 6 -32.96 1.03 -11.20
C ALA A 6 -32.81 -0.46 -11.48
N PHE A 7 -32.67 -1.28 -10.43
CA PHE A 7 -32.48 -2.73 -10.55
C PHE A 7 -33.73 -3.54 -10.18
N GLY A 8 -34.86 -2.88 -9.91
CA GLY A 8 -36.15 -3.53 -9.66
C GLY A 8 -36.24 -4.28 -8.32
N TYR A 9 -35.46 -3.88 -7.31
CA TYR A 9 -35.52 -4.49 -5.98
C TYR A 9 -36.77 -4.05 -5.22
N TYR A 10 -37.29 -4.93 -4.37
CA TYR A 10 -38.51 -4.64 -3.59
C TYR A 10 -38.28 -3.63 -2.47
N GLY A 11 -37.04 -3.47 -2.01
CA GLY A 11 -36.67 -2.54 -0.94
C GLY A 11 -35.19 -2.62 -0.56
N LEU A 12 -34.76 -1.82 0.42
CA LEU A 12 -33.37 -1.84 0.91
C LEU A 12 -33.05 -3.11 1.73
N THR A 13 -34.07 -3.76 2.27
CA THR A 13 -33.95 -4.99 3.07
C THR A 13 -34.05 -6.25 2.20
N ASP A 14 -34.22 -6.10 0.89
CA ASP A 14 -34.25 -7.22 -0.05
C ASP A 14 -32.85 -7.86 -0.13
N PRO A 15 -32.69 -9.16 0.18
CA PRO A 15 -31.40 -9.84 0.09
C PRO A 15 -30.74 -9.74 -1.30
N ALA A 16 -31.53 -9.55 -2.36
CA ALA A 16 -31.03 -9.36 -3.73
C ALA A 16 -30.20 -8.07 -3.91
N THR A 17 -30.23 -7.14 -2.94
CA THR A 17 -29.40 -5.92 -2.95
C THR A 17 -27.94 -6.17 -2.57
N LEU A 18 -27.62 -7.31 -1.97
CA LEU A 18 -26.28 -7.60 -1.45
C LEU A 18 -25.17 -7.55 -2.52
N PRO A 19 -25.33 -8.11 -3.73
CA PRO A 19 -24.31 -7.99 -4.78
C PRO A 19 -24.03 -6.53 -5.17
N LEU A 20 -25.08 -5.70 -5.28
CA LEU A 20 -24.92 -4.27 -5.59
C LEU A 20 -24.16 -3.55 -4.46
N PHE A 21 -24.47 -3.89 -3.20
CA PHE A 21 -23.75 -3.37 -2.04
C PHE A 21 -22.27 -3.75 -2.10
N ILE A 22 -21.94 -5.02 -2.35
CA ILE A 22 -20.56 -5.49 -2.46
C ILE A 22 -19.82 -4.71 -3.55
N VAL A 23 -20.38 -4.59 -4.76
CA VAL A 23 -19.76 -3.86 -5.87
C VAL A 23 -19.53 -2.38 -5.50
N ALA A 24 -20.52 -1.72 -4.90
CA ALA A 24 -20.39 -0.34 -4.48
C ALA A 24 -19.27 -0.15 -3.44
N PHE A 25 -19.18 -1.04 -2.45
CA PHE A 25 -18.13 -1.03 -1.44
C PHE A 25 -16.76 -1.38 -2.01
N THR A 26 -16.68 -2.30 -2.98
CA THR A 26 -15.43 -2.60 -3.68
C THR A 26 -14.93 -1.41 -4.46
N ILE A 27 -15.80 -0.72 -5.21
CA ILE A 27 -15.42 0.51 -5.94
C ILE A 27 -14.96 1.58 -4.96
N PHE A 28 -15.71 1.80 -3.88
CA PHE A 28 -15.32 2.73 -2.82
C PHE A 28 -13.94 2.37 -2.23
N GLY A 29 -13.70 1.09 -1.94
CA GLY A 29 -12.41 0.58 -1.47
C GLY A 29 -11.28 0.86 -2.46
N LEU A 30 -11.47 0.55 -3.74
CA LEU A 30 -10.47 0.79 -4.79
C LEU A 30 -10.14 2.28 -4.96
N VAL A 31 -11.13 3.16 -4.87
CA VAL A 31 -10.93 4.62 -4.98
C VAL A 31 -10.21 5.19 -3.77
N THR A 32 -10.50 4.67 -2.57
CA THR A 32 -9.89 5.14 -1.32
C THR A 32 -8.54 4.49 -1.02
N MET A 33 -8.23 3.34 -1.63
CA MET A 33 -7.00 2.56 -1.43
C MET A 33 -5.72 3.39 -1.61
N PRO A 34 -5.55 4.23 -2.66
CA PRO A 34 -4.35 5.06 -2.79
C PRO A 34 -4.10 5.98 -1.59
N LEU A 35 -5.15 6.50 -0.95
CA LEU A 35 -5.02 7.35 0.25
C LEU A 35 -4.47 6.54 1.44
N GLY A 36 -5.01 5.34 1.65
CA GLY A 36 -4.52 4.42 2.69
C GLY A 36 -3.07 4.00 2.43
N ASN A 37 -2.74 3.68 1.18
CA ASN A 37 -1.39 3.31 0.78
C ASN A 37 -0.40 4.47 0.94
N LEU A 38 -0.79 5.71 0.62
CA LEU A 38 0.02 6.91 0.87
C LEU A 38 0.33 7.08 2.36
N TRP A 39 -0.69 6.96 3.22
CA TRP A 39 -0.50 7.04 4.68
C TRP A 39 0.43 5.94 5.19
N SER A 40 0.27 4.72 4.69
CA SER A 40 1.14 3.59 5.01
C SER A 40 2.58 3.87 4.61
N ARG A 41 2.84 4.29 3.36
CA ARG A 41 4.19 4.62 2.87
C ARG A 41 4.84 5.73 3.68
N TRP A 42 4.09 6.76 4.08
CA TRP A 42 4.61 7.83 4.93
C TRP A 42 5.08 7.33 6.29
N ARG A 43 4.37 6.38 6.91
CA ARG A 43 4.80 5.77 8.18
C ARG A 43 6.05 4.92 8.00
N GLU A 44 6.12 4.14 6.92
CA GLU A 44 7.30 3.30 6.63
C GLU A 44 8.56 4.13 6.44
N VAL A 45 8.50 5.23 5.68
CA VAL A 45 9.66 6.13 5.51
C VAL A 45 10.14 6.68 6.85
N LYS A 46 9.21 7.05 7.74
CA LYS A 46 9.55 7.49 9.09
C LYS A 46 10.15 6.39 9.95
N ALA A 47 9.63 5.17 9.87
CA ALA A 47 10.14 4.02 10.60
C ALA A 47 11.56 3.67 10.14
N ASP A 48 11.82 3.73 8.84
CA ASP A 48 13.14 3.45 8.29
C ASP A 48 14.16 4.53 8.68
N ALA A 49 13.78 5.81 8.61
CA ALA A 49 14.62 6.91 9.08
C ALA A 49 14.97 6.75 10.56
N TYR A 50 13.96 6.45 11.40
CA TYR A 50 14.18 6.18 12.82
C TYR A 50 15.10 4.97 13.05
N ALA A 51 14.96 3.89 12.27
CA ALA A 51 15.82 2.72 12.38
C ALA A 51 17.27 3.05 12.01
N LEU A 52 17.49 3.83 10.95
CA LEU A 52 18.83 4.29 10.55
C LEU A 52 19.46 5.19 11.61
N GLU A 53 18.72 6.16 12.13
CA GLU A 53 19.16 7.07 13.19
C GLU A 53 19.48 6.32 14.49
N THR A 54 18.65 5.35 14.88
CA THR A 54 18.82 4.61 16.14
C THR A 54 19.98 3.63 16.06
N THR A 55 20.19 2.98 14.91
CA THR A 55 21.22 1.94 14.77
C THR A 55 22.55 2.48 14.27
N GLY A 56 22.57 3.61 13.57
CA GLY A 56 23.77 4.15 12.92
C GLY A 56 24.41 3.21 11.91
N ASN A 57 23.66 2.21 11.40
CA ASN A 57 24.21 1.13 10.60
C ASN A 57 23.46 0.95 9.26
N PRO A 58 23.73 1.81 8.26
CA PRO A 58 23.08 1.72 6.95
C PRO A 58 23.42 0.41 6.21
N ALA A 59 24.63 -0.14 6.38
CA ALA A 59 25.03 -1.39 5.74
C ALA A 59 24.17 -2.58 6.21
N ALA A 60 23.88 -2.67 7.51
CA ALA A 60 22.99 -3.70 8.05
C ALA A 60 21.55 -3.52 7.56
N PHE A 61 21.06 -2.28 7.46
CA PHE A 61 19.73 -1.98 6.92
C PHE A 61 19.59 -2.44 5.46
N ILE A 62 20.55 -2.07 4.60
CA ILE A 62 20.57 -2.45 3.18
C ILE A 62 20.61 -3.97 3.03
N SER A 63 21.47 -4.65 3.81
CA SER A 63 21.56 -6.11 3.82
C SER A 63 20.23 -6.76 4.22
N ALA A 64 19.57 -6.26 5.26
CA ALA A 64 18.27 -6.75 5.71
C ALA A 64 17.18 -6.57 4.63
N MET A 65 17.07 -5.39 4.04
CA MET A 65 16.10 -5.11 2.97
C MET A 65 16.33 -5.98 1.74
N THR A 66 17.58 -6.12 1.31
CA THR A 66 17.97 -6.95 0.16
C THR A 66 17.65 -8.42 0.41
N ARG A 67 17.94 -8.93 1.61
CA ARG A 67 17.65 -10.31 1.97
C ARG A 67 16.14 -10.57 1.99
N LEU A 68 15.35 -9.67 2.57
CA LEU A 68 13.89 -9.77 2.56
C LEU A 68 13.32 -9.74 1.15
N ALA A 69 13.84 -8.87 0.27
CA ALA A 69 13.42 -8.81 -1.12
C ALA A 69 13.68 -10.13 -1.84
N ASN A 70 14.90 -10.66 -1.71
CA ASN A 70 15.29 -11.92 -2.35
C ASN A 70 14.48 -13.11 -1.83
N GLN A 71 14.25 -13.19 -0.52
CA GLN A 71 13.48 -14.28 0.09
C GLN A 71 12.02 -14.28 -0.33
N ASN A 72 11.42 -13.10 -0.54
CA ASN A 72 10.02 -12.97 -0.94
C ASN A 72 9.84 -12.81 -2.45
N LEU A 73 10.93 -12.90 -3.24
CA LEU A 73 10.92 -12.66 -4.69
C LEU A 73 10.25 -11.32 -5.04
N ALA A 74 10.50 -10.31 -4.22
CA ALA A 74 9.88 -8.99 -4.36
C ALA A 74 10.45 -8.26 -5.58
N GLU A 75 9.58 -7.60 -6.34
CA GLU A 75 9.99 -6.64 -7.36
C GLU A 75 10.65 -5.43 -6.69
N ALA A 76 11.93 -5.22 -6.98
CA ALA A 76 12.72 -4.16 -6.37
C ALA A 76 12.40 -2.78 -6.97
N GLU A 77 12.03 -2.74 -8.26
CA GLU A 77 11.80 -1.52 -9.03
C GLU A 77 10.45 -1.57 -9.77
N PRO A 78 9.32 -1.60 -9.04
CA PRO A 78 8.01 -1.59 -9.67
C PRO A 78 7.78 -0.25 -10.40
N PRO A 79 7.00 -0.23 -11.50
CA PRO A 79 6.59 1.01 -12.14
C PRO A 79 5.89 1.95 -11.16
N ALA A 80 6.14 3.25 -11.27
CA ALA A 80 5.67 4.24 -10.29
C ALA A 80 4.14 4.23 -10.08
N TRP A 81 3.35 3.93 -11.11
CA TRP A 81 1.89 3.84 -10.99
C TRP A 81 1.43 2.59 -10.21
N VAL A 82 2.15 1.47 -10.34
CA VAL A 82 1.90 0.24 -9.58
C VAL A 82 2.17 0.51 -8.11
N GLU A 83 3.32 1.11 -7.81
CA GLU A 83 3.66 1.48 -6.44
C GLU A 83 2.65 2.45 -5.85
N PHE A 84 2.30 3.52 -6.59
CA PHE A 84 1.37 4.55 -6.12
C PHE A 84 0.00 3.97 -5.75
N LEU A 85 -0.58 3.16 -6.64
CA LEU A 85 -1.92 2.61 -6.45
C LEU A 85 -1.93 1.40 -5.51
N LEU A 86 -1.06 0.41 -5.74
CA LEU A 86 -1.21 -0.93 -5.17
C LEU A 86 -0.31 -1.21 -3.97
N HIS A 87 0.86 -0.56 -3.88
CA HIS A 87 1.82 -0.88 -2.82
C HIS A 87 1.56 -0.07 -1.55
N SER A 88 1.42 -0.75 -0.43
CA SER A 88 1.33 -0.11 0.90
C SER A 88 2.68 0.37 1.44
N HIS A 89 3.79 0.00 0.79
CA HIS A 89 5.16 0.30 1.21
C HIS A 89 5.96 0.88 0.03
N PRO A 90 6.98 1.73 0.28
CA PRO A 90 7.89 2.16 -0.76
C PRO A 90 8.64 0.97 -1.36
N SER A 91 9.07 1.08 -2.62
CA SER A 91 9.88 0.04 -3.25
C SER A 91 11.17 -0.24 -2.46
N ILE A 92 11.68 -1.46 -2.55
CA ILE A 92 12.94 -1.84 -1.89
C ILE A 92 14.08 -0.92 -2.37
N SER A 93 14.12 -0.60 -3.67
CA SER A 93 15.11 0.33 -4.23
C SER A 93 15.08 1.71 -3.57
N LYS A 94 13.90 2.28 -3.29
CA LYS A 94 13.77 3.57 -2.59
C LYS A 94 14.26 3.50 -1.15
N ARG A 95 13.96 2.40 -0.44
CA ARG A 95 14.40 2.19 0.95
C ARG A 95 15.91 2.03 1.04
N VAL A 96 16.50 1.27 0.11
CA VAL A 96 17.96 1.11 -0.01
C VAL A 96 18.62 2.45 -0.35
N ALA A 97 18.12 3.19 -1.34
CA ALA A 97 18.65 4.49 -1.72
C ALA A 97 18.62 5.50 -0.54
N MET A 98 17.57 5.46 0.28
CA MET A 98 17.51 6.28 1.49
C MET A 98 18.63 5.92 2.48
N ALA A 99 18.88 4.63 2.71
CA ALA A 99 19.98 4.17 3.56
C ALA A 99 21.37 4.48 2.98
N GLU A 100 21.55 4.42 1.65
CA GLU A 100 22.81 4.82 0.99
C GLU A 100 23.08 6.32 1.12
N SER A 101 22.02 7.14 1.12
CA SER A 101 22.12 8.59 1.32
C SER A 101 22.30 9.01 2.79
N PHE A 102 22.13 8.07 3.72
CA PHE A 102 22.21 8.33 5.15
C PHE A 102 23.66 8.65 5.55
N ARG A 103 23.87 9.82 6.15
CA ARG A 103 25.16 10.25 6.69
C ARG A 103 25.11 10.16 8.21
N VAL A 104 26.11 9.50 8.78
CA VAL A 104 26.35 9.43 10.23
C VAL A 104 26.93 10.74 10.73
#